data_AF-A0A7K1GSN8-F1
#
_entry.id   AF-A0A7K1GSN8-F1
#
_cell.length_a   1.000
_cell.length_b   1.000
_cell.length_c   1.000
_cell.angle_alpha   90.00
_cell.angle_beta   90.00
_cell.angle_gamma   90.00
#
_symmetry.space_group_name_H-M   'P 1'
#
loop_
_entity.id
_entity.type
_entity.pdbx_description
1 polymer ?
#
loop_
_entity_poly.entity_id
_entity_poly.type
_entity_poly.pdbx_seq_one_letter_code
_entity_poly.pdbx_strand_id
1 'polypeptide(L)'
;GAYEISETILKRELDAKRVVDPFKSRFWKVINPNRENHMGKPVGYKLISGHTTYPLAKPESTIGRRAGFMYQHLWVTKNENNERYPAGDYPFQHPGGAGLPQWTQANRDIENTDVVLWHVFGTNHIPRAEDWPVMPVERTGFHLKPSGFFARSPAIDVAPSVKPCH
;
A
#
# COMPACT_ATOMS: atom_id res chain seq x y z
N GLY A 1 26.30 -15.02 8.85
CA GLY A 1 25.06 -14.62 9.53
C GLY A 1 23.89 -15.29 8.84
N ALA A 2 22.84 -15.64 9.58
CA ALA A 2 21.57 -16.15 9.05
C ALA A 2 20.48 -15.08 9.18
N TYR A 3 19.46 -15.14 8.34
CA TYR A 3 18.26 -14.31 8.44
C TYR A 3 17.02 -15.18 8.29
N GLU A 4 15.88 -14.69 8.77
CA GLU A 4 14.59 -15.36 8.67
C GLU A 4 13.53 -14.43 8.07
N ILE A 5 12.46 -15.04 7.52
CA ILE A 5 11.28 -14.33 7.03
C ILE A 5 10.13 -14.64 8.00
N SER A 6 9.53 -13.60 8.55
CA SER A 6 8.34 -13.70 9.39
C SER A 6 7.11 -13.19 8.65
N GLU A 7 6.03 -13.97 8.65
CA GLU A 7 4.75 -13.59 8.06
C GLU A 7 3.68 -13.47 9.14
N THR A 8 2.86 -12.41 9.04
CA THR A 8 1.75 -12.16 9.96
C THR A 8 0.49 -11.93 9.14
N ILE A 9 -0.53 -12.76 9.37
CA ILE A 9 -1.85 -12.54 8.77
C ILE A 9 -2.54 -11.40 9.52
N LEU A 10 -3.05 -10.44 8.76
CA LEU A 10 -3.82 -9.31 9.28
C LEU A 10 -5.28 -9.75 9.28
N LYS A 11 -5.81 -10.06 10.46
CA LYS A 11 -7.13 -10.70 10.59
C LYS A 11 -8.25 -9.69 10.71
N ARG A 12 -7.97 -8.55 11.34
CA ARG A 12 -8.93 -7.46 11.50
C ARG A 12 -8.39 -6.14 11.01
N GLU A 13 -9.30 -5.21 10.76
CA GLU A 13 -8.98 -3.87 10.23
C GLU A 13 -7.95 -3.11 11.08
N LEU A 14 -8.01 -3.24 12.41
CA LEU A 14 -7.03 -2.61 13.28
C LEU A 14 -5.63 -3.24 13.16
N ASP A 15 -5.53 -4.54 12.88
CA ASP A 15 -4.25 -5.20 12.59
C ASP A 15 -3.65 -4.66 11.29
N ALA A 16 -4.49 -4.21 10.37
CA ALA A 16 -4.10 -3.75 9.05
C ALA A 16 -3.65 -2.29 8.97
N LYS A 17 -3.67 -1.55 10.09
CA LYS A 17 -3.08 -0.22 10.22
C LYS A 17 -1.58 -0.36 10.37
N ARG A 18 -0.83 -0.25 9.26
CA ARG A 18 0.62 -0.52 9.25
C ARG A 18 1.41 0.64 8.65
N VAL A 19 2.58 0.87 9.21
CA VAL A 19 3.65 1.68 8.61
C VAL A 19 4.69 0.79 7.94
N VAL A 20 5.38 1.33 6.93
CA VAL A 20 6.58 0.71 6.37
C VAL A 20 7.67 0.60 7.44
N ASP A 21 8.56 -0.37 7.28
CA ASP A 21 9.71 -0.56 8.16
C ASP A 21 10.93 -0.91 7.29
N PRO A 22 11.79 0.07 6.95
CA PRO A 22 12.93 -0.17 6.07
C PRO A 22 13.99 -1.05 6.72
N PHE A 23 14.12 -1.04 8.05
CA PHE A 23 15.07 -1.89 8.77
C PHE A 23 14.69 -3.37 8.72
N LYS A 24 13.39 -3.67 8.59
CA LYS A 24 12.88 -5.03 8.41
C LYS A 24 12.55 -5.38 6.97
N SER A 25 12.83 -4.49 6.01
CA SER A 25 12.43 -4.66 4.61
C SER A 25 10.95 -5.03 4.46
N ARG A 26 10.07 -4.41 5.25
CA ARG A 26 8.65 -4.77 5.31
C ARG A 26 7.97 -4.56 3.95
N PHE A 27 7.19 -5.55 3.54
CA PHE A 27 6.26 -5.49 2.43
C PHE A 27 4.93 -6.15 2.83
N TRP A 28 3.90 -6.00 2.01
CA TRP A 28 2.61 -6.64 2.23
C TRP A 28 2.25 -7.54 1.06
N LYS A 29 1.52 -8.63 1.34
CA LYS A 29 1.02 -9.55 0.31
C LYS A 29 -0.49 -9.57 0.36
N VAL A 30 -1.13 -9.46 -0.79
CA VAL A 30 -2.54 -9.81 -0.99
C VAL A 30 -2.55 -11.22 -1.56
N ILE A 31 -3.11 -12.16 -0.83
CA ILE A 31 -3.09 -13.59 -1.18
C ILE A 31 -4.52 -14.13 -1.30
N ASN A 32 -4.68 -15.21 -2.09
CA ASN A 32 -5.86 -16.06 -2.03
C ASN A 32 -5.50 -17.34 -1.27
N PRO A 33 -5.93 -17.51 0.00
CA PRO A 33 -5.58 -18.68 0.79
C PRO A 33 -6.26 -19.97 0.29
N ASN A 34 -7.30 -19.87 -0.56
CA ASN A 34 -8.02 -21.03 -1.10
C ASN A 34 -7.41 -21.56 -2.42
N ARG A 35 -6.26 -21.03 -2.83
CA ARG A 35 -5.54 -21.40 -4.05
C ARG A 35 -4.06 -21.48 -3.78
N GLU A 36 -3.52 -22.69 -3.81
CA GLU A 36 -2.10 -22.95 -3.65
C GLU A 36 -1.38 -22.99 -5.00
N ASN A 37 -0.12 -22.59 -4.99
CA ASN A 37 0.79 -22.79 -6.10
C ASN A 37 1.47 -24.16 -6.04
N HIS A 38 2.29 -24.47 -7.04
CA HIS A 38 3.05 -25.72 -7.15
C HIS A 38 3.98 -26.05 -5.96
N MET A 39 4.24 -25.09 -5.07
CA MET A 39 5.05 -25.25 -3.86
C MET A 39 4.21 -25.33 -2.57
N GLY A 40 2.89 -25.50 -2.69
CA GLY A 40 1.97 -25.57 -1.54
C GLY A 40 1.86 -24.25 -0.77
N LYS A 41 2.03 -23.11 -1.44
CA LYS A 41 1.89 -21.77 -0.85
C LYS A 41 0.76 -20.99 -1.52
N PRO A 42 -0.01 -20.14 -0.80
CA PRO A 42 -1.04 -19.31 -1.40
C PRO A 42 -0.52 -18.44 -2.54
N VAL A 43 -1.28 -18.36 -3.63
CA VAL A 43 -1.00 -17.43 -4.73
C VAL A 43 -1.28 -15.99 -4.29
N GLY A 44 -0.53 -15.02 -4.82
CA GLY A 44 -0.79 -13.62 -4.49
C GLY A 44 0.12 -12.60 -5.16
N TYR A 45 -0.13 -11.34 -4.84
CA TYR A 45 0.69 -10.20 -5.25
C TYR A 45 1.30 -9.53 -4.02
N LYS A 46 2.54 -9.08 -4.18
CA LYS A 46 3.30 -8.32 -3.19
C LYS A 46 3.21 -6.83 -3.52
N LEU A 47 2.72 -6.04 -2.56
CA LEU A 47 2.86 -4.60 -2.56
C LEU A 47 4.28 -4.23 -2.12
N ILE A 48 5.03 -3.67 -3.06
CA ILE A 48 6.36 -3.13 -2.84
C ILE A 48 6.22 -1.62 -2.83
N SER A 49 6.40 -1.04 -1.65
CA SER A 49 6.37 0.42 -1.47
C SER A 49 7.56 1.04 -2.19
N GLY A 50 7.31 2.11 -2.95
CA GLY A 50 8.36 2.97 -3.48
C GLY A 50 8.74 4.04 -2.45
N HIS A 51 8.93 5.29 -2.92
CA HIS A 51 9.10 6.42 -2.01
C HIS A 51 7.85 6.61 -1.16
N THR A 52 8.06 6.68 0.16
CA THR A 52 7.02 6.95 1.14
C THR A 52 7.47 8.09 2.03
N THR A 53 6.50 8.80 2.58
CA THR A 53 6.71 9.82 3.60
C THR A 53 5.80 9.50 4.79
N TYR A 54 6.18 9.98 5.98
CA TYR A 54 5.29 10.01 7.13
C TYR A 54 4.94 11.47 7.43
N PRO A 55 3.67 11.78 7.72
CA PRO A 55 3.25 13.16 7.95
C PRO A 55 4.04 13.82 9.08
N LEU A 56 4.54 15.03 8.84
CA LEU A 56 5.17 15.87 9.86
C LEU A 56 4.15 16.65 10.71
N ALA A 57 2.91 16.78 10.22
CA ALA A 57 1.85 17.44 10.96
C ALA A 57 1.45 16.61 12.19
N LYS A 58 1.22 17.30 13.32
CA LYS A 58 0.71 16.66 14.53
C LYS A 58 -0.70 16.08 14.30
N PRO A 59 -1.04 14.89 14.84
CA PRO A 59 -2.36 14.29 14.67
C PRO A 59 -3.55 15.19 15.07
N GLU A 60 -3.34 16.06 16.07
CA GLU A 60 -4.38 16.96 16.61
C GLU A 60 -4.60 18.21 15.74
N SER A 61 -3.70 18.48 14.80
CA SER A 61 -3.81 19.61 13.88
C SER A 61 -5.04 19.49 12.97
N THR A 62 -5.47 20.60 12.38
CA THR A 62 -6.60 20.59 11.44
C THR A 62 -6.38 19.64 10.27
N ILE A 63 -5.17 19.60 9.70
CA ILE A 63 -4.84 18.64 8.64
C ILE A 63 -4.78 17.21 9.18
N GLY A 64 -4.21 17.02 10.38
CA GLY A 64 -4.12 15.72 11.03
C GLY A 64 -5.49 15.07 11.22
N ARG A 65 -6.45 15.83 11.72
CA ARG A 65 -7.84 15.38 11.90
C ARG A 65 -8.57 15.14 10.59
N ARG A 66 -8.36 15.99 9.58
CA ARG A 66 -9.06 15.91 8.28
C ARG A 66 -8.52 14.82 7.36
N ALA A 67 -7.22 14.55 7.41
CA ALA A 67 -6.55 13.59 6.55
C ALA A 67 -6.05 12.37 7.34
N GLY A 68 -6.76 11.94 8.39
CA GLY A 68 -6.26 10.92 9.32
C GLY A 68 -5.77 9.59 8.69
N PHE A 69 -6.21 9.28 7.47
CA PHE A 69 -5.67 8.17 6.67
C PHE A 69 -4.15 8.25 6.46
N MET A 70 -3.56 9.44 6.47
CA MET A 70 -2.14 9.65 6.17
C MET A 70 -1.18 9.10 7.23
N TYR A 71 -1.67 8.80 8.44
CA TYR A 71 -0.84 8.31 9.53
C TYR A 71 -0.55 6.80 9.49
N GLN A 72 -0.94 6.11 8.42
CA GLN A 72 -0.52 4.73 8.14
C GLN A 72 -0.23 4.59 6.65
N HIS A 73 0.75 3.76 6.29
CA HIS A 73 1.09 3.47 4.89
C HIS A 73 0.18 2.40 4.29
N LEU A 74 -0.40 1.56 5.12
CA LEU A 74 -1.37 0.54 4.74
C LEU A 74 -2.61 0.64 5.64
N TRP A 75 -3.76 0.51 4.99
CA TRP A 75 -5.03 0.14 5.60
C TRP A 75 -5.64 -1.01 4.80
N VAL A 76 -6.39 -1.87 5.47
CA VAL A 76 -7.25 -2.86 4.80
C VAL A 76 -8.61 -2.79 5.48
N THR A 77 -9.65 -2.65 4.69
CA THR A 77 -11.05 -2.67 5.15
C THR A 77 -11.79 -3.84 4.50
N LYS A 78 -12.86 -4.28 5.14
CA LYS A 78 -13.84 -5.13 4.45
C LYS A 78 -14.44 -4.33 3.28
N ASN A 79 -14.69 -4.98 2.14
CA ASN A 79 -15.28 -4.30 1.00
C ASN A 79 -16.74 -3.92 1.30
N GLU A 80 -17.04 -2.62 1.24
CA GLU A 80 -18.38 -2.07 1.37
C GLU A 80 -18.61 -1.02 0.26
N ASN A 81 -19.78 -1.10 -0.40
CA ASN A 81 -20.05 -0.30 -1.62
C ASN A 81 -20.04 1.23 -1.41
N ASN A 82 -20.24 1.69 -0.16
CA ASN A 82 -20.27 3.09 0.24
C ASN A 82 -18.95 3.58 0.85
N GLU A 83 -17.93 2.74 1.01
CA GLU A 83 -16.62 3.12 1.56
C GLU A 83 -15.64 3.46 0.43
N ARG A 84 -15.79 4.66 -0.17
CA ARG A 84 -15.08 5.02 -1.42
C ARG A 84 -13.90 5.97 -1.23
N TYR A 85 -14.00 6.93 -0.32
CA TYR A 85 -13.02 7.99 -0.16
C TYR A 85 -12.37 7.95 1.23
N PRO A 86 -11.03 7.88 1.33
CA PRO A 86 -10.33 7.64 2.60
C PRO A 86 -10.45 8.79 3.62
N ALA A 87 -10.93 9.97 3.19
CA ALA A 87 -11.22 11.13 4.02
C ALA A 87 -12.73 11.45 4.13
N GLY A 88 -13.60 10.54 3.67
CA GLY A 88 -15.05 10.73 3.58
C GLY A 88 -15.53 11.38 2.27
N ASP A 89 -16.83 11.34 2.03
CA ASP A 89 -17.47 11.82 0.78
C ASP A 89 -17.38 13.35 0.61
N TYR A 90 -17.41 14.09 1.72
CA TYR A 90 -17.46 15.55 1.72
C TYR A 90 -16.28 16.15 2.52
N PRO A 91 -15.03 16.09 2.01
CA PRO A 91 -13.83 16.50 2.77
C PRO A 91 -13.66 18.02 2.88
N PHE A 92 -14.34 18.80 2.04
CA PHE A 92 -14.27 20.26 2.05
C PHE A 92 -14.88 20.80 3.36
N GLN A 93 -14.10 21.57 4.12
CA GLN A 93 -14.47 22.13 5.43
C GLN A 93 -14.95 21.13 6.50
N HIS A 94 -14.81 19.81 6.27
CA HIS A 94 -15.14 18.79 7.27
C HIS A 94 -14.30 18.97 8.55
N PRO A 95 -14.87 18.79 9.77
CA PRO A 95 -14.14 18.96 11.03
C PRO A 95 -13.04 17.90 11.26
N GLY A 96 -13.16 16.75 10.59
CA GLY A 96 -12.18 15.65 10.58
C GLY A 96 -12.75 14.33 11.10
N GLY A 97 -11.96 13.26 10.99
CA GLY A 97 -12.29 11.92 11.50
C GLY A 97 -13.02 10.99 10.52
N ALA A 98 -13.57 11.49 9.42
CA ALA A 98 -14.29 10.70 8.43
C ALA A 98 -13.36 9.77 7.60
N GLY A 99 -13.96 8.77 6.95
CA GLY A 99 -13.25 7.83 6.07
C GLY A 99 -12.55 6.71 6.83
N LEU A 100 -11.32 6.38 6.43
CA LEU A 100 -10.56 5.24 6.98
C LEU A 100 -10.42 5.24 8.52
N PRO A 101 -10.15 6.38 9.19
CA PRO A 101 -10.11 6.42 10.66
C PRO A 101 -11.45 6.08 11.33
N GLN A 102 -12.58 6.35 10.67
CA GLN A 102 -13.92 6.02 11.17
C GLN A 102 -14.27 4.57 10.85
N TRP A 103 -14.13 4.13 9.60
CA TRP A 103 -14.54 2.78 9.16
C TRP A 103 -13.83 1.68 9.95
N THR A 104 -12.51 1.82 10.15
CA THR A 104 -11.70 0.82 10.85
C THR A 104 -11.99 0.69 12.35
N GLN A 105 -12.79 1.59 12.94
CA GLN A 105 -13.24 1.44 14.33
C GLN A 105 -14.18 0.26 14.51
N ALA A 106 -14.88 -0.16 13.44
CA ALA A 106 -15.71 -1.36 13.45
C ALA A 106 -14.87 -2.64 13.63
N ASN A 107 -13.56 -2.57 13.36
CA ASN A 107 -12.60 -3.66 13.53
C ASN A 107 -13.09 -4.97 12.91
N ARG A 108 -13.64 -4.89 11.70
CA ARG A 108 -14.27 -6.01 11.00
C ARG A 108 -13.24 -7.09 10.69
N ASP A 109 -13.74 -8.31 10.53
CA ASP A 109 -12.94 -9.42 10.03
C ASP A 109 -12.58 -9.20 8.55
N ILE A 110 -11.30 -9.37 8.23
CA ILE A 110 -10.72 -9.19 6.89
C ILE A 110 -9.89 -10.42 6.45
N GLU A 111 -9.89 -11.51 7.24
CA GLU A 111 -9.25 -12.77 6.86
C GLU A 111 -10.13 -13.54 5.86
N ASN A 112 -9.57 -13.92 4.70
CA ASN A 112 -10.25 -14.74 3.69
C ASN A 112 -11.65 -14.23 3.26
N THR A 113 -11.77 -12.92 3.06
CA THR A 113 -13.01 -12.27 2.63
C THR A 113 -12.73 -11.24 1.54
N ASP A 114 -13.78 -10.59 1.04
CA ASP A 114 -13.64 -9.48 0.10
C ASP A 114 -13.17 -8.22 0.84
N VAL A 115 -12.06 -7.65 0.37
CA VAL A 115 -11.32 -6.59 1.06
C VAL A 115 -10.87 -5.50 0.09
N VAL A 116 -10.70 -4.29 0.62
CA VAL A 116 -10.07 -3.18 -0.08
C VAL A 116 -8.77 -2.82 0.61
N LEU A 117 -7.69 -2.79 -0.17
CA LEU A 117 -6.38 -2.33 0.29
C LEU A 117 -6.20 -0.85 -0.06
N TRP A 118 -5.85 -0.05 0.94
CA TRP A 118 -5.57 1.38 0.80
C TRP A 118 -4.08 1.62 1.09
N HIS A 119 -3.30 1.94 0.06
CA HIS A 119 -1.89 2.27 0.21
C HIS A 119 -1.70 3.79 0.20
N VAL A 120 -1.08 4.32 1.25
CA VAL A 120 -0.74 5.73 1.34
C VAL A 120 0.76 5.91 1.14
N PHE A 121 1.11 6.74 0.16
CA PHE A 121 2.49 7.06 -0.20
C PHE A 121 2.52 8.49 -0.75
N GLY A 122 3.73 9.05 -0.85
CA GLY A 122 3.92 10.44 -1.26
C GLY A 122 5.35 10.88 -1.01
N THR A 123 5.62 12.16 -1.27
CA THR A 123 6.92 12.80 -1.05
C THR A 123 6.77 13.91 -0.01
N ASN A 124 7.86 14.20 0.70
CA ASN A 124 7.97 15.42 1.49
C ASN A 124 8.87 16.39 0.70
N HIS A 125 8.25 17.34 0.01
CA HIS A 125 8.97 18.22 -0.91
C HIS A 125 9.64 19.37 -0.14
N ILE A 126 10.97 19.39 -0.18
CA ILE A 126 11.80 20.51 0.27
C ILE A 126 12.32 21.19 -1.01
N PRO A 127 11.81 22.39 -1.37
CA PRO A 127 12.17 23.02 -2.64
C PRO A 127 13.66 23.26 -2.79
N ARG A 128 14.16 23.08 -4.02
CA ARG A 128 15.53 23.39 -4.42
C ARG A 128 15.56 24.54 -5.42
N ALA A 129 16.73 25.13 -5.64
CA ALA A 129 16.87 26.24 -6.60
C ALA A 129 16.45 25.83 -8.02
N GLU A 130 16.71 24.58 -8.41
CA GLU A 130 16.35 24.01 -9.70
C GLU A 130 14.83 23.80 -9.90
N ASP A 131 14.03 23.89 -8.84
CA ASP A 131 12.57 23.79 -8.94
C ASP A 131 11.93 25.10 -9.46
N TRP A 132 12.72 26.16 -9.60
CA TRP A 132 12.30 27.47 -10.10
C TRP A 132 12.89 27.79 -11.48
N PRO A 133 12.14 28.43 -12.40
CA PRO A 133 10.74 28.87 -12.30
C PRO A 133 9.71 27.78 -12.61
N VAL A 134 10.19 26.65 -13.14
CA VAL A 134 9.36 25.52 -13.51
C VAL A 134 9.99 24.27 -12.91
N MET A 135 9.27 23.63 -11.99
CA MET A 135 9.74 22.43 -11.30
C MET A 135 9.89 21.26 -12.30
N PRO A 136 11.07 20.62 -12.39
CA PRO A 136 11.21 19.36 -13.11
C PRO A 136 10.36 18.25 -12.51
N VAL A 137 10.02 17.24 -13.30
CA VAL A 137 9.17 16.13 -12.84
C VAL A 137 9.86 15.31 -11.75
N GLU A 138 9.21 15.20 -10.59
CA GLU A 138 9.50 14.19 -9.57
C GLU A 138 8.51 13.02 -9.70
N ARG A 139 8.99 11.77 -9.54
CA ARG A 139 8.18 10.56 -9.65
C ARG A 139 8.06 9.84 -8.32
N THR A 140 6.84 9.46 -7.96
CA THR A 140 6.55 8.58 -6.83
C THR A 140 5.50 7.54 -7.24
N GLY A 141 5.47 6.41 -6.54
CA GLY A 141 4.62 5.27 -6.91
C GLY A 141 4.93 4.04 -6.09
N PHE A 142 4.33 2.93 -6.50
CA PHE A 142 4.50 1.61 -5.90
C PHE A 142 4.38 0.54 -6.97
N HIS A 143 4.72 -0.70 -6.61
CA HIS A 143 4.52 -1.86 -7.48
C HIS A 143 3.69 -2.93 -6.80
N LEU A 144 2.84 -3.58 -7.59
CA LEU A 144 2.26 -4.87 -7.27
C LEU A 144 2.98 -5.92 -8.12
N LYS A 145 3.75 -6.80 -7.48
CA LYS A 145 4.48 -7.86 -8.18
C LYS A 145 3.89 -9.23 -7.85
N PRO A 146 3.74 -10.14 -8.83
CA PRO A 146 3.30 -11.50 -8.54
C PRO A 146 4.29 -12.17 -7.58
N SER A 147 3.78 -12.84 -6.56
CA SER A 147 4.57 -13.51 -5.52
C SER A 147 4.02 -14.92 -5.34
N GLY A 148 4.62 -15.90 -6.02
CA GLY A 148 4.11 -17.26 -6.04
C GLY A 148 2.79 -17.42 -6.81
N PHE A 149 2.42 -16.43 -7.64
CA PHE A 149 1.21 -16.47 -8.48
C PHE A 149 1.38 -17.37 -9.71
N PHE A 150 2.54 -17.27 -10.38
CA PHE A 150 2.89 -18.12 -11.52
C PHE A 150 3.81 -19.27 -11.08
N ALA A 151 3.76 -20.40 -11.79
CA ALA A 151 4.63 -21.54 -11.51
C ALA A 151 6.09 -21.32 -11.95
N ARG A 152 6.31 -20.41 -12.90
CA ARG A 152 7.63 -20.02 -13.43
C ARG A 152 7.55 -18.59 -13.97
N SER A 153 8.66 -18.07 -14.52
CA SER A 153 8.64 -16.76 -15.18
C SER A 153 7.53 -16.69 -16.23
N PRO A 154 6.59 -15.74 -16.14
CA PRO A 154 5.47 -15.62 -17.08
C PRO A 154 5.89 -15.08 -18.45
N ALA A 155 7.17 -14.71 -18.62
CA ALA A 155 7.71 -14.18 -19.87
C ALA A 155 8.77 -15.11 -20.49
N ILE A 156 8.86 -16.36 -20.05
CA ILE A 156 9.90 -17.31 -20.51
C ILE A 156 9.79 -17.67 -22.01
N ASP A 157 8.60 -17.48 -22.59
CA ASP A 157 8.25 -17.75 -23.98
C ASP A 157 8.23 -16.49 -24.86
N VAL A 158 8.59 -15.33 -24.29
CA VAL A 158 8.75 -14.10 -25.08
C VAL A 158 10.03 -14.22 -25.92
N ALA A 159 9.88 -14.09 -27.24
CA ALA A 159 11.01 -14.15 -28.16
C ALA A 159 12.05 -13.05 -27.83
N PRO A 160 13.36 -13.34 -27.94
CA PRO A 160 14.39 -12.32 -27.72
C PRO A 160 14.27 -11.21 -28.77
N SER A 161 14.70 -9.99 -28.40
CA SER A 161 14.80 -8.90 -29.37
C SER A 161 15.75 -9.29 -30.50
N VAL A 162 15.34 -9.04 -31.75
CA VAL A 162 16.23 -9.19 -32.91
C VAL A 162 17.42 -8.26 -32.69
N LYS A 163 18.64 -8.80 -32.65
CA LYS A 163 19.86 -7.98 -32.58
C LYS A 163 19.90 -7.11 -33.83
N PRO A 164 19.97 -5.77 -33.74
CA PRO A 164 20.36 -4.98 -34.91
C PRO A 164 21.78 -5.40 -35.30
N CYS A 165 21.99 -5.71 -36.58
CA CYS A 165 23.32 -5.92 -37.12
C CYS A 165 24.12 -4.62 -36.93
N HIS A 166 25.10 -4.65 -36.04
CA HIS A 166 26.19 -3.68 -35.97
C HIS A 166 27.46 -4.37 -36.42
#